data_AF-A0AAV2M4G4-F1
#
_entry.id   AF-A0AAV2M4G4-F1
#
_cell.length_a   1.000
_cell.length_b   1.000
_cell.length_c   1.000
_cell.angle_alpha   90.00
_cell.angle_beta   90.00
_cell.angle_gamma   90.00
#
_symmetry.space_group_name_H-M   'P 1'
#
loop_
_entity.id
_entity.type
_entity.pdbx_description
1 polymer ?
#
loop_
_entity_poly.entity_id
_entity_poly.type
_entity_poly.pdbx_seq_one_letter_code
_entity_poly.pdbx_strand_id
1 'polypeptide(L)'
;MDLFSTDNANDKTYIMMEARLGALFKAESEFTLLDKFPGKVLKGKKYKPLFQYFSKCGETGAFQVVLDNYVKEEEGTGVVHQAPYFGADDYRVCADYNIIQKDQAPICPVDASGCFTAEVTDFAGQYVKVSDITDTWFCKERA
;
A
#
# COMPACT_ATOMS: atom_id res chain seq x y z
N MET A 1 1.80 -0.85 -18.68
CA MET A 1 1.03 -2.11 -18.74
C MET A 1 1.33 -2.88 -17.48
N ASP A 2 0.33 -3.49 -16.84
CA ASP A 2 0.51 -4.18 -15.56
C ASP A 2 0.47 -5.69 -15.78
N LEU A 3 1.31 -6.41 -15.02
CA LEU A 3 1.46 -7.85 -15.09
C LEU A 3 0.81 -8.54 -13.90
N PHE A 4 0.33 -9.75 -14.17
CA PHE A 4 0.12 -10.78 -13.18
C PHE A 4 1.25 -11.81 -13.30
N SER A 5 1.95 -12.07 -12.21
CA SER A 5 3.03 -13.06 -12.16
C SER A 5 2.94 -13.90 -10.89
N THR A 6 3.19 -15.20 -10.99
CA THR A 6 3.36 -16.08 -9.83
C THR A 6 4.83 -16.18 -9.47
N ASP A 7 5.15 -16.11 -8.19
CA ASP A 7 6.44 -16.50 -7.64
C ASP A 7 6.49 -18.02 -7.51
N ASN A 8 7.40 -18.64 -8.26
CA ASN A 8 7.53 -20.09 -8.33
C ASN A 8 8.12 -20.68 -7.04
N ALA A 9 8.77 -19.87 -6.19
CA ALA A 9 9.40 -20.35 -4.96
C ALA A 9 8.40 -20.43 -3.78
N ASN A 10 7.43 -19.52 -3.73
CA ASN A 10 6.53 -19.39 -2.57
C ASN A 10 5.05 -19.65 -2.90
N ASP A 11 4.72 -20.01 -4.14
CA ASP A 11 3.35 -20.21 -4.65
C ASP A 11 2.44 -18.98 -4.41
N LYS A 12 3.05 -17.79 -4.34
CA LYS A 12 2.36 -16.51 -4.16
C LYS A 12 2.16 -15.84 -5.52
N THR A 13 0.98 -15.28 -5.73
CA THR A 13 0.68 -14.49 -6.94
C THR A 13 0.83 -13.00 -6.64
N TYR A 14 1.52 -12.30 -7.53
CA TYR A 14 1.78 -10.86 -7.45
C TYR A 14 1.18 -10.13 -8.66
N ILE A 15 0.74 -8.91 -8.38
CA ILE A 15 0.33 -7.94 -9.41
C ILE A 15 1.33 -6.80 -9.33
N MET A 16 2.06 -6.56 -10.42
CA MET A 16 3.08 -5.52 -10.46
C MET A 16 3.31 -5.04 -11.88
N MET A 17 3.96 -3.89 -12.03
CA MET A 17 4.28 -3.37 -13.34
C MET A 17 5.38 -4.18 -14.04
N GLU A 18 5.24 -4.37 -15.35
CA GLU A 18 6.18 -5.17 -16.14
C GLU A 18 7.63 -4.74 -16.03
N ALA A 19 7.87 -3.45 -16.19
CA ALA A 19 9.18 -2.85 -16.10
C ALA A 19 9.85 -3.07 -14.72
N ARG A 20 9.08 -3.50 -13.71
CA ARG A 20 9.53 -3.64 -12.32
C ARG A 20 9.69 -5.10 -11.86
N LEU A 21 9.47 -6.08 -12.72
CA LEU A 21 9.73 -7.49 -12.38
C LEU A 21 11.15 -7.70 -11.83
N GLY A 22 12.14 -7.06 -12.47
CA GLY A 22 13.55 -7.13 -12.07
C GLY A 22 13.86 -6.56 -10.68
N ALA A 23 12.93 -5.79 -10.08
CA ALA A 23 13.09 -5.29 -8.71
C ALA A 23 12.78 -6.37 -7.65
N LEU A 24 11.93 -7.35 -7.99
CA LEU A 24 11.53 -8.43 -7.09
C LEU A 24 12.21 -9.76 -7.46
N PHE A 25 12.24 -10.09 -8.75
CA PHE A 25 12.80 -11.34 -9.27
C PHE A 25 14.13 -11.06 -9.96
N LYS A 26 15.20 -11.72 -9.52
CA LYS A 26 16.54 -11.51 -10.07
C LYS A 26 16.81 -12.32 -11.34
N ALA A 27 16.05 -13.41 -11.52
CA ALA A 27 16.14 -14.28 -12.68
C ALA A 27 14.74 -14.64 -13.21
N GLU A 28 14.63 -14.83 -14.53
CA GLU A 28 13.36 -15.22 -15.17
C GLU A 28 12.82 -16.58 -14.72
N SER A 29 13.68 -17.45 -14.17
CA SER A 29 13.26 -18.73 -13.59
C SER A 29 12.49 -18.59 -12.27
N GLU A 30 12.58 -17.43 -11.61
CA GLU A 30 11.97 -17.20 -10.29
C GLU A 30 10.47 -16.90 -10.37
N PHE A 31 9.96 -16.54 -11.56
CA PHE A 31 8.55 -16.22 -11.74
C PHE A 31 7.95 -16.86 -12.99
N THR A 32 6.63 -17.03 -12.98
CA THR A 32 5.85 -17.39 -14.16
C THR A 32 4.90 -16.25 -14.47
N LEU A 33 4.99 -15.71 -15.68
CA LEU A 33 4.03 -14.72 -16.16
C LEU A 33 2.68 -15.40 -16.43
N LEU A 34 1.63 -14.95 -15.74
CA LEU A 34 0.27 -15.49 -15.92
C LEU A 34 -0.53 -14.70 -16.94
N ASP A 35 -0.55 -13.37 -16.83
CA ASP A 35 -1.38 -12.50 -17.67
C ASP A 35 -0.88 -11.05 -17.73
N LYS A 36 -1.35 -10.31 -18.75
CA LYS A 36 -1.08 -8.90 -19.01
C LYS A 36 -2.38 -8.14 -19.24
N PHE A 37 -2.63 -7.12 -18.44
CA PHE A 37 -3.82 -6.29 -18.58
C PHE A 37 -3.51 -4.85 -18.13
N PRO A 38 -4.29 -3.86 -18.56
CA PRO A 38 -4.08 -2.48 -18.13
C PRO A 38 -4.58 -2.28 -16.70
N GLY A 39 -3.81 -1.58 -15.86
CA GLY A 39 -4.13 -1.35 -14.44
C GLY A 39 -5.49 -0.70 -14.18
N LYS A 40 -6.08 -0.04 -15.17
CA LYS A 40 -7.47 0.42 -15.11
C LYS A 40 -8.49 -0.68 -14.77
N VAL A 41 -8.18 -1.94 -15.07
CA VAL A 41 -9.01 -3.11 -14.71
C VAL A 41 -9.06 -3.34 -13.19
N LEU A 42 -8.03 -2.89 -12.47
CA LEU A 42 -7.95 -3.00 -11.01
C LEU A 42 -8.74 -1.91 -10.28
N LYS A 43 -9.14 -0.84 -10.97
CA LYS A 43 -9.88 0.28 -10.36
C LYS A 43 -11.08 -0.23 -9.55
N GLY A 44 -11.14 0.17 -8.28
CA GLY A 44 -12.21 -0.19 -7.35
C GLY A 44 -12.13 -1.60 -6.78
N LYS A 45 -11.17 -2.44 -7.17
CA LYS A 45 -10.92 -3.73 -6.51
C LYS A 45 -10.58 -3.46 -5.04
N LYS A 46 -11.29 -4.13 -4.13
CA LYS A 46 -11.01 -4.09 -2.70
C LYS A 46 -9.85 -5.01 -2.37
N TYR A 47 -9.05 -4.63 -1.37
CA TYR A 47 -7.97 -5.45 -0.84
C TYR A 47 -8.07 -5.55 0.68
N LYS A 48 -7.47 -6.61 1.25
CA LYS A 48 -7.39 -6.77 2.70
C LYS A 48 -6.27 -5.85 3.24
N PRO A 49 -6.53 -4.97 4.21
CA PRO A 49 -5.49 -4.13 4.78
C PRO A 49 -4.43 -4.96 5.51
N LEU A 50 -3.19 -4.45 5.51
CA LEU A 50 -2.07 -5.06 6.23
C LEU A 50 -2.29 -5.03 7.74
N PHE A 51 -2.82 -3.92 8.25
CA PHE A 51 -3.18 -3.73 9.65
C PHE A 51 -4.67 -3.45 9.80
N GLN A 52 -5.28 -4.05 10.82
CA GLN A 52 -6.72 -3.93 11.03
C GLN A 52 -7.13 -2.69 11.84
N TYR A 53 -6.18 -1.88 12.33
CA TYR A 53 -6.43 -0.71 13.19
C TYR A 53 -7.48 0.25 12.62
N PHE A 54 -7.43 0.47 11.30
CA PHE A 54 -8.30 1.41 10.61
C PHE A 54 -9.34 0.73 9.71
N SER A 55 -9.68 -0.54 9.96
CA SER A 55 -10.59 -1.32 9.09
C SER A 55 -11.94 -0.63 8.84
N LYS A 56 -12.43 0.17 9.79
CA LYS A 56 -13.67 0.95 9.67
C LYS A 56 -13.65 1.96 8.51
N CYS A 57 -12.47 2.43 8.10
CA CYS A 57 -12.34 3.31 6.94
C CYS A 57 -12.76 2.64 5.63
N GLY A 58 -12.90 1.31 5.61
CA GLY A 58 -13.49 0.58 4.48
C GLY A 58 -14.93 1.04 4.17
N GLU A 59 -15.69 1.47 5.18
CA GLU A 59 -17.06 1.98 5.04
C GLU A 59 -17.09 3.32 4.29
N THR A 60 -16.04 4.13 4.39
CA THR A 60 -15.88 5.40 3.66
C THR A 60 -15.11 5.23 2.35
N GLY A 61 -14.93 4.00 1.89
CA GLY A 61 -14.31 3.72 0.59
C GLY A 61 -12.80 3.45 0.63
N ALA A 62 -12.16 3.38 1.80
CA ALA A 62 -10.77 2.95 1.89
C ALA A 62 -10.57 1.49 1.44
N PHE A 63 -9.31 1.06 1.41
CA PHE A 63 -8.88 -0.30 1.06
C PHE A 63 -9.33 -0.74 -0.34
N GLN A 64 -9.18 0.15 -1.32
CA GLN A 64 -9.45 -0.09 -2.72
C GLN A 64 -8.36 0.45 -3.62
N VAL A 65 -8.24 -0.11 -4.82
CA VAL A 65 -7.33 0.40 -5.84
C VAL A 65 -7.94 1.64 -6.49
N VAL A 66 -7.17 2.73 -6.50
CA VAL A 66 -7.45 3.99 -7.19
C VAL A 66 -6.45 4.20 -8.32
N LEU A 67 -6.81 5.04 -9.29
CA LEU A 67 -5.93 5.37 -10.42
C LEU A 67 -5.52 6.83 -10.33
N ASP A 68 -4.24 7.10 -10.55
CA ASP A 68 -3.71 8.43 -10.76
C ASP A 68 -2.47 8.35 -11.67
N ASN A 69 -2.07 9.49 -12.25
CA ASN A 69 -0.99 9.55 -13.23
C ASN A 69 0.37 9.88 -12.61
N TYR A 70 0.45 10.11 -11.29
CA TYR A 70 1.73 10.40 -10.62
C TYR A 70 2.62 9.17 -10.44
N VAL A 71 2.08 7.96 -10.59
CA VAL A 71 2.85 6.71 -10.52
C VAL A 71 3.72 6.59 -11.77
N LYS A 72 5.04 6.54 -11.57
CA LYS A 72 6.01 6.44 -12.65
C LYS A 72 6.49 5.02 -12.85
N GLU A 73 6.85 4.68 -14.08
CA GLU A 73 7.35 3.35 -14.44
C GLU A 73 8.75 3.03 -13.91
N GLU A 74 9.48 4.04 -13.48
CA GLU A 74 10.88 3.94 -13.05
C GLU A 74 11.06 3.70 -11.53
N GLU A 75 9.99 3.80 -10.74
CA GLU A 75 10.03 3.75 -9.28
C GLU A 75 9.12 2.66 -8.68
N GLY A 76 9.57 2.06 -7.59
CA GLY A 76 8.79 1.08 -6.81
C GLY A 76 8.40 -0.16 -7.61
N THR A 77 7.13 -0.57 -7.47
CA THR A 77 6.53 -1.76 -8.11
C THR A 77 5.45 -1.41 -9.13
N GLY A 78 5.19 -0.11 -9.34
CA GLY A 78 4.02 0.38 -10.08
C GLY A 78 2.71 0.41 -9.28
N VAL A 79 2.74 0.02 -8.00
CA VAL A 79 1.63 0.19 -7.05
C VAL A 79 2.12 1.01 -5.88
N VAL A 80 1.39 2.08 -5.52
CA VAL A 80 1.78 3.02 -4.47
C VAL A 80 0.81 2.95 -3.30
N HIS A 81 1.34 2.73 -2.10
CA HIS A 81 0.57 2.82 -0.87
C HIS A 81 0.17 4.28 -0.62
N GLN A 82 -1.12 4.51 -0.32
CA GLN A 82 -1.65 5.85 -0.08
C GLN A 82 -1.69 6.15 1.41
N ALA A 83 -1.00 7.21 1.84
CA ALA A 83 -1.01 7.72 3.20
C ALA A 83 -1.42 9.21 3.18
N PRO A 84 -2.74 9.53 3.15
CA PRO A 84 -3.24 10.87 2.79
C PRO A 84 -2.77 12.02 3.68
N TYR A 85 -2.37 11.74 4.92
CA TYR A 85 -1.93 12.75 5.87
C TYR A 85 -0.39 12.90 5.92
N PHE A 86 0.33 12.16 5.10
CA PHE A 86 1.80 12.15 5.04
C PHE A 86 2.34 12.54 3.66
N GLY A 87 1.49 12.65 2.63
CA GLY A 87 1.88 13.03 1.28
C GLY A 87 0.83 13.92 0.61
N ALA A 88 1.28 14.94 -0.12
CA ALA A 88 0.38 15.87 -0.83
C ALA A 88 -0.37 15.19 -1.99
N ASP A 89 0.30 14.31 -2.73
CA ASP A 89 -0.33 13.52 -3.80
C ASP A 89 -1.34 12.53 -3.24
N ASP A 90 -1.00 11.82 -2.15
CA ASP A 90 -1.91 10.89 -1.50
C ASP A 90 -3.16 11.60 -0.97
N TYR A 91 -3.01 12.80 -0.39
CA TYR A 91 -4.14 13.64 0.02
C TYR A 91 -5.05 13.95 -1.16
N ARG A 92 -4.48 14.46 -2.26
CA ARG A 92 -5.22 14.84 -3.47
C ARG A 92 -5.98 13.65 -4.04
N VAL A 93 -5.30 12.52 -4.26
CA VAL A 93 -5.90 11.31 -4.83
C VAL A 93 -7.00 10.77 -3.92
N CYS A 94 -6.76 10.65 -2.62
CA CYS A 94 -7.80 10.16 -1.72
C CYS A 94 -8.99 11.11 -1.57
N ALA A 95 -8.78 12.42 -1.69
CA ALA A 95 -9.86 13.40 -1.72
C ALA A 95 -10.68 13.29 -3.03
N ASP A 96 -10.02 13.19 -4.19
CA ASP A 96 -10.68 13.06 -5.50
C ASP A 96 -11.54 11.79 -5.60
N TYR A 97 -11.14 10.73 -4.92
CA TYR A 97 -11.88 9.47 -4.83
C TYR A 97 -12.87 9.40 -3.65
N ASN A 98 -13.08 10.51 -2.92
CA ASN A 98 -13.94 10.60 -1.74
C ASN A 98 -13.61 9.59 -0.63
N ILE A 99 -12.35 9.16 -0.53
CA ILE A 99 -11.86 8.29 0.54
C ILE A 99 -11.66 9.10 1.83
N ILE A 100 -11.23 10.35 1.69
CA ILE A 100 -11.16 11.33 2.78
C ILE A 100 -12.05 12.52 2.45
N GLN A 101 -12.60 13.15 3.48
CA GLN A 101 -13.40 14.38 3.35
C GLN A 101 -12.67 15.55 4.02
N LYS A 102 -12.84 16.76 3.48
CA LYS A 102 -12.13 17.95 3.99
C LYS A 102 -12.51 18.34 5.42
N ASP A 103 -13.72 17.97 5.83
CA ASP A 103 -14.32 18.22 7.14
C ASP A 103 -14.20 17.02 8.10
N GLN A 104 -13.59 15.92 7.65
CA GLN A 104 -13.35 14.75 8.50
C GLN A 104 -12.13 15.00 9.41
N ALA A 105 -12.20 14.49 10.64
CA ALA A 105 -11.05 14.43 11.53
C ALA A 105 -9.88 13.67 10.87
N PRO A 106 -8.66 14.21 10.89
CA PRO A 106 -7.51 13.54 10.30
C PRO A 106 -7.28 12.16 10.93
N ILE A 107 -7.18 11.14 10.09
CA ILE A 107 -6.79 9.79 10.52
C ILE A 107 -5.26 9.73 10.48
N CYS A 108 -4.64 10.30 11.52
CA CYS A 108 -3.19 10.31 11.69
C CYS A 108 -2.80 9.46 12.90
N PRO A 109 -2.18 8.28 12.70
CA PRO A 109 -1.79 7.40 13.79
C PRO A 109 -0.63 7.93 14.64
N VAL A 110 -0.16 9.15 14.41
CA VAL A 110 1.04 9.73 15.04
C VAL A 110 0.67 11.05 15.71
N ASP A 111 1.15 11.26 16.93
CA ASP A 111 0.95 12.49 17.70
C ASP A 111 1.96 13.59 17.36
N ALA A 112 1.80 14.77 17.99
CA ALA A 112 2.68 15.92 17.78
C ALA A 112 4.15 15.70 18.24
N SER A 113 4.40 14.67 19.04
CA SER A 113 5.74 14.27 19.49
C SER A 113 6.36 13.22 18.57
N GLY A 114 5.66 12.79 17.51
CA GLY A 114 6.12 11.76 16.59
C GLY A 114 5.99 10.35 17.16
N CYS A 115 5.10 10.14 18.14
CA CYS A 115 4.83 8.83 18.72
C CYS A 115 3.53 8.25 18.19
N PHE A 116 3.44 6.93 18.06
CA PHE A 116 2.20 6.27 17.68
C PHE A 116 1.12 6.46 18.74
N THR A 117 -0.09 6.75 18.28
CA THR A 117 -1.29 6.89 19.11
C THR A 117 -1.78 5.52 19.60
N ALA A 118 -2.74 5.54 20.54
CA ALA A 118 -3.34 4.33 21.09
C ALA A 118 -4.11 3.47 20.07
N GLU A 119 -4.44 4.02 18.89
CA GLU A 119 -5.10 3.28 17.80
C GLU A 119 -4.16 2.23 17.17
N VAL A 120 -2.86 2.46 17.18
CA VAL A 120 -1.84 1.52 16.70
C VAL A 120 -1.33 0.70 17.88
N THR A 121 -2.11 -0.31 18.28
CA THR A 121 -1.91 -1.01 19.56
C THR A 121 -0.54 -1.65 19.71
N ASP A 122 0.04 -2.19 18.64
CA ASP A 122 1.31 -2.91 18.71
C ASP A 122 2.52 -1.99 18.92
N PHE A 123 2.39 -0.70 18.61
CA PHE A 123 3.47 0.28 18.67
C PHE A 123 3.11 1.52 19.49
N ALA A 124 1.98 1.50 20.23
CA ALA A 124 1.46 2.65 20.95
C ALA A 124 2.52 3.28 21.88
N GLY A 125 2.70 4.60 21.76
CA GLY A 125 3.67 5.38 22.53
C GLY A 125 5.12 5.26 22.06
N GLN A 126 5.42 4.45 21.05
CA GLN A 126 6.77 4.36 20.47
C GLN A 126 7.00 5.47 19.44
N TYR A 127 8.23 5.96 19.39
CA TYR A 127 8.64 6.97 18.42
C TYR A 127 8.84 6.35 17.03
N VAL A 128 8.26 6.96 16.00
CA VAL A 128 8.18 6.39 14.63
C VAL A 128 9.51 5.87 14.09
N LYS A 129 10.63 6.59 14.29
CA LYS A 129 11.94 6.17 13.75
C LYS A 129 12.54 4.96 14.45
N VAL A 130 12.17 4.72 15.71
CA VAL A 130 12.62 3.52 16.45
C VAL A 130 11.79 2.32 16.00
N SER A 131 10.51 2.57 15.73
CA SER A 131 9.57 1.54 15.28
C SER A 131 9.77 1.10 13.84
N ASP A 132 10.40 1.88 12.95
CA ASP A 132 10.70 1.45 11.56
C ASP A 132 11.41 0.08 11.49
N ILE A 133 12.30 -0.21 12.46
CA ILE A 133 13.01 -1.50 12.55
C ILE A 133 12.08 -2.63 13.02
N THR A 134 11.17 -2.35 13.96
CA THR A 134 10.21 -3.34 14.46
C THR A 134 9.07 -3.58 13.48
N ASP A 135 8.61 -2.54 12.77
CA ASP A 135 7.52 -2.59 11.80
C ASP A 135 7.89 -3.45 10.60
N THR A 136 9.13 -3.30 10.11
CA THR A 136 9.66 -4.12 9.02
C THR A 136 9.78 -5.59 9.40
N TRP A 137 10.15 -5.90 10.65
CA TRP A 137 10.15 -7.26 11.17
C TRP A 137 8.74 -7.83 11.32
N PHE A 138 7.84 -7.05 11.91
CA PHE A 138 6.45 -7.42 12.15
C PHE A 138 5.69 -7.76 10.86
N CYS A 139 5.95 -7.00 9.79
CA CYS A 139 5.39 -7.27 8.47
C CYS A 139 5.93 -8.57 7.88
N LYS A 140 7.22 -8.88 8.06
CA LYS A 140 7.83 -10.12 7.55
C LYS A 140 7.27 -11.37 8.20
N GLU A 141 6.98 -11.35 9.50
CA GLU A 141 6.41 -12.51 10.19
C GLU A 141 4.95 -12.81 9.79
N ARG A 142 4.24 -11.82 9.21
CA ARG A 142 2.82 -11.94 8.85
C ARG A 142 2.56 -12.04 7.34
N ALA A 143 3.59 -12.03 6.50
CA ALA A 143 3.49 -12.04 5.04
C ALA A 143 3.55 -13.45 4.43
#